data_AF-A0A537GPA2-F1
#
_entry.id   AF-A0A537GPA2-F1
#
_cell.length_a   1.000
_cell.length_b   1.000
_cell.length_c   1.000
_cell.angle_alpha   90.00
_cell.angle_beta   90.00
_cell.angle_gamma   90.00
#
_symmetry.space_group_name_H-M   'P 1'
#
loop_
_entity.id
_entity.type
_entity.pdbx_description
1 polymer ?
#
loop_
_entity_poly.entity_id
_entity_poly.type
_entity_poly.pdbx_seq_one_letter_code
_entity_poly.pdbx_strand_id
1 'polypeptide(L)'
;MLSIWYGFKIQNGHLRLPLKPGQYAHVKLNGHKLQALSGLDVRSVTLTSDSLSISYSKEATEIAPEGYVGIDRNLNNVTNASIDKMCDDTICQKSPIPSLHIVM
;
A
#
# COMPACT_ATOMS: atom_id res chain seq x y z
N MET A 1 14.60 -19.46 3.28
CA MET A 1 13.31 -20.11 3.57
C MET A 1 12.34 -19.04 4.04
N LEU A 2 11.18 -18.92 3.41
CA LEU A 2 10.15 -17.94 3.76
C LEU A 2 9.14 -18.61 4.70
N SER A 3 8.80 -17.97 5.81
CA SER A 3 7.82 -18.50 6.76
C SER A 3 6.77 -17.45 7.07
N ILE A 4 5.50 -17.76 6.80
CA ILE A 4 4.34 -16.93 7.15
C ILE A 4 3.69 -17.55 8.39
N TRP A 5 3.47 -16.73 9.40
CA TRP A 5 2.94 -17.17 10.69
C TRP A 5 1.49 -16.72 10.88
N TYR A 6 0.61 -17.69 11.16
CA TYR A 6 -0.78 -17.46 11.56
C TYR A 6 -0.90 -17.88 13.04
N GLY A 7 -1.11 -16.93 13.96
CA GLY A 7 -1.11 -17.18 15.41
C GLY A 7 -0.01 -16.46 16.20
N PHE A 8 0.70 -15.52 15.57
CA PHE A 8 1.55 -14.57 16.29
C PHE A 8 0.71 -13.67 17.21
N LYS A 9 1.35 -13.07 18.22
CA LYS A 9 0.72 -12.03 19.06
C LYS A 9 1.70 -10.89 19.30
N ILE A 10 1.21 -9.65 19.38
CA ILE A 10 1.98 -8.53 19.90
C ILE A 10 1.51 -8.29 21.34
N GLN A 11 2.38 -8.53 22.32
CA GLN A 11 2.06 -8.41 23.75
C GLN A 11 3.26 -7.85 24.50
N ASN A 12 3.02 -6.88 25.41
CA ASN A 12 4.06 -6.27 26.24
C ASN A 12 5.27 -5.77 25.41
N GLY A 13 5.02 -5.20 24.23
CA GLY A 13 6.07 -4.71 23.33
C GLY A 13 6.83 -5.79 22.54
N HIS A 14 6.42 -7.05 22.62
CA HIS A 14 7.07 -8.18 21.94
C HIS A 14 6.15 -8.80 20.91
N LEU A 15 6.72 -9.09 19.74
CA LEU A 15 6.14 -9.99 18.76
C LEU A 15 6.48 -11.43 19.18
N ARG A 16 5.45 -12.21 19.50
CA ARG A 16 5.52 -13.62 19.87
C ARG A 16 5.20 -14.48 18.65
N LEU A 17 6.16 -15.28 18.19
CA LEU A 17 6.03 -16.22 17.08
C LEU A 17 5.96 -17.66 17.61
N PRO A 18 4.92 -18.44 17.30
CA PRO A 18 4.84 -19.84 17.74
C PRO A 18 5.85 -20.68 16.97
N LEU A 19 6.79 -21.38 17.61
CA LEU A 19 7.71 -22.29 16.92
C LEU A 19 7.14 -23.71 16.87
N LYS A 20 6.58 -24.15 17.99
CA LYS A 20 5.95 -25.45 18.24
C LYS A 20 4.88 -25.26 19.32
N PRO A 21 3.97 -26.22 19.56
CA PRO A 21 3.02 -26.13 20.66
C PRO A 21 3.73 -25.82 21.99
N GLY A 22 3.36 -24.71 22.64
CA GLY A 22 3.97 -24.25 23.89
C GLY A 22 5.35 -23.57 23.79
N GLN A 23 5.99 -23.57 22.62
CA GLN A 23 7.31 -22.98 22.40
C GLN A 23 7.22 -21.75 21.50
N TYR A 24 7.76 -20.62 21.95
CA TYR A 24 7.64 -19.34 21.26
C TYR A 24 8.99 -18.61 21.14
N ALA A 25 9.23 -18.00 19.97
CA ALA A 25 10.25 -16.98 19.82
C ALA A 25 9.65 -15.60 20.14
N HIS A 26 10.44 -14.73 20.76
CA HIS A 26 10.04 -13.37 21.11
C HIS A 26 10.98 -12.38 20.44
N VAL A 27 10.43 -11.46 19.66
CA VAL A 27 11.15 -10.36 19.03
C VAL A 27 10.69 -9.07 19.67
N LYS A 28 11.59 -8.37 20.35
CA LYS A 28 11.28 -7.06 20.93
C LYS A 28 11.07 -6.05 19.82
N LEU A 29 9.93 -5.37 19.83
CA LEU A 29 9.66 -4.24 18.94
C LEU A 29 10.14 -2.97 19.63
N ASN A 30 10.75 -2.06 18.86
CA ASN A 30 11.13 -0.75 19.38
C ASN A 30 9.92 0.18 19.48
N GLY A 31 10.07 1.30 20.20
CA GLY A 31 8.97 2.26 20.43
C GLY A 31 8.34 2.78 19.14
N HIS A 32 9.16 3.09 18.14
CA HIS A 32 8.69 3.54 16.83
C HIS A 32 7.77 2.51 16.15
N LYS A 33 8.15 1.23 16.12
CA LYS A 33 7.34 0.15 15.53
C LYS A 33 6.03 -0.07 16.31
N LEU A 34 6.08 0.01 17.63
CA LEU A 34 4.88 -0.12 18.46
C LEU A 34 3.90 1.03 18.22
N GLN A 35 4.41 2.25 18.10
CA GLN A 35 3.60 3.42 17.77
C GLN A 35 2.99 3.30 16.36
N ALA A 36 3.79 2.88 15.37
CA ALA A 36 3.32 2.70 14.00
C ALA A 36 2.21 1.64 13.87
N LEU A 37 2.21 0.62 14.73
CA LEU A 37 1.20 -0.44 14.73
C LEU A 37 0.03 -0.16 15.70
N SER A 38 0.07 0.95 16.44
CA SER A 38 -0.95 1.26 17.43
C SER A 38 -2.31 1.51 16.78
N GLY A 39 -3.33 0.77 17.22
CA GLY A 39 -4.69 0.87 16.68
C GLY A 39 -4.88 0.24 15.29
N LEU A 40 -3.89 -0.50 14.78
CA LEU A 40 -3.97 -1.18 13.48
C LEU A 40 -4.18 -2.69 13.64
N ASP A 41 -4.91 -3.26 12.70
CA ASP A 41 -5.17 -4.69 12.63
C ASP A 41 -4.02 -5.39 11.91
N VAL A 42 -3.13 -6.02 12.68
CA VAL A 42 -2.02 -6.79 12.12
C VAL A 42 -2.53 -8.13 11.58
N ARG A 43 -2.27 -8.41 10.30
CA ARG A 43 -2.83 -9.56 9.57
C ARG A 43 -1.84 -10.70 9.38
N SER A 44 -0.57 -10.40 9.13
CA SER A 44 0.44 -11.41 8.90
C SER A 44 1.83 -10.94 9.30
N VAL A 45 2.68 -11.91 9.59
CA VAL A 45 4.11 -11.68 9.81
C VAL A 45 4.90 -12.64 8.95
N THR A 46 5.88 -12.07 8.26
CA THR A 46 6.81 -12.79 7.42
C THR A 46 8.22 -12.60 7.96
N LEU A 47 8.92 -13.70 8.16
CA LEU A 47 10.31 -13.70 8.60
C LEU A 47 11.17 -14.34 7.51
N THR A 48 12.23 -13.65 7.10
CA THR A 48 13.33 -14.18 6.29
C THR A 48 14.60 -14.22 7.13
N SER A 49 15.72 -14.67 6.54
CA SER A 49 17.02 -14.66 7.20
C SER A 49 17.51 -13.25 7.57
N ASP A 50 17.02 -12.23 6.86
CA ASP A 50 17.52 -10.86 6.87
C ASP A 50 16.44 -9.81 7.16
N SER A 51 15.16 -10.18 7.19
CA SER A 51 14.07 -9.23 7.35
C SER A 51 12.89 -9.77 8.18
N LEU A 52 12.20 -8.83 8.82
CA LEU A 52 10.92 -9.03 9.47
C LEU A 52 9.92 -8.05 8.87
N SER A 53 8.90 -8.57 8.22
CA SER A 53 7.82 -7.78 7.62
C SER A 53 6.50 -8.05 8.33
N ILE A 54 5.76 -6.99 8.63
CA ILE A 54 4.48 -7.03 9.32
C ILE A 54 3.44 -6.37 8.42
N SER A 55 2.43 -7.13 8.01
CA SER A 55 1.32 -6.61 7.21
C SER A 55 0.18 -6.23 8.14
N TYR A 56 -0.41 -5.05 7.94
CA TYR A 56 -1.55 -4.57 8.69
C TYR A 56 -2.59 -3.97 7.76
N SER A 57 -3.85 -4.00 8.18
CA SER A 57 -4.92 -3.25 7.54
C SER A 57 -5.16 -1.95 8.29
N LYS A 58 -5.42 -0.89 7.53
CA LYS A 58 -5.92 0.38 8.02
C LYS A 58 -7.16 0.70 7.20
N GLU A 59 -8.22 1.15 7.87
CA GLU A 59 -9.37 1.71 7.16
C GLU A 59 -8.91 2.89 6.30
N ALA A 60 -9.22 2.83 5.01
CA ALA A 60 -8.98 3.94 4.12
C ALA A 60 -10.05 4.99 4.42
N THR A 61 -9.62 6.15 4.90
CA THR A 61 -10.54 7.29 5.01
C THR A 61 -10.99 7.66 3.61
N GLU A 62 -12.29 7.72 3.39
CA GLU A 62 -12.84 8.29 2.17
C GLU A 62 -12.46 9.77 2.12
N ILE A 63 -11.74 10.15 1.09
CA ILE A 63 -11.36 11.54 0.84
C ILE A 63 -12.18 11.96 -0.36
N ALA A 64 -12.94 13.05 -0.23
CA ALA A 64 -13.55 13.70 -1.37
C ALA A 64 -12.43 14.30 -2.21
N PRO A 65 -12.16 13.78 -3.43
CA PRO A 65 -11.10 14.33 -4.26
C PRO A 65 -11.51 15.74 -4.72
N GLU A 66 -10.59 16.69 -4.64
CA GLU A 66 -10.80 18.07 -5.12
C GLU A 66 -10.87 18.13 -6.66
N GLY A 67 -10.37 17.08 -7.33
CA GLY A 67 -10.40 16.95 -8.78
C GLY A 67 -9.88 15.60 -9.23
N TYR A 68 -9.97 15.34 -10.53
CA TYR A 68 -9.51 14.10 -11.15
C TYR A 68 -8.56 14.41 -12.29
N VAL A 69 -7.50 13.60 -12.41
CA VAL A 69 -6.60 13.59 -13.56
C VAL A 69 -6.57 12.16 -14.12
N GLY A 70 -7.10 11.99 -15.32
CA GLY A 70 -6.92 10.77 -16.11
C GLY A 70 -5.54 10.81 -16.74
N ILE A 71 -4.75 9.75 -16.56
CA ILE A 71 -3.43 9.59 -17.19
C ILE A 71 -3.50 8.35 -18.07
N ASP A 72 -3.30 8.54 -19.37
CA ASP A 72 -3.13 7.48 -20.35
C ASP A 72 -1.66 7.39 -20.74
N ARG A 73 -1.10 6.17 -20.71
CA ARG A 73 0.31 5.91 -20.99
C ARG A 73 0.41 5.03 -22.23
N ASN A 74 1.21 5.44 -23.20
CA ASN A 74 1.65 4.58 -24.28
C ASN A 74 3.18 4.40 -24.22
N LEU A 75 3.73 3.48 -25.02
CA LEU A 75 5.15 3.07 -24.96
C LEU A 75 6.14 4.24 -25.06
N ASN A 76 5.75 5.33 -25.71
CA ASN A 76 6.55 6.51 -25.97
C ASN A 76 5.85 7.85 -25.62
N ASN A 77 4.64 7.85 -25.07
CA ASN A 77 3.93 9.08 -24.72
C ASN A 77 3.08 8.96 -23.45
N VAL A 78 2.63 10.12 -22.98
CA VAL A 78 1.77 10.29 -21.81
C VAL A 78 0.73 11.33 -22.16
N THR A 79 -0.53 10.94 -22.13
CA THR A 79 -1.66 11.86 -22.30
C THR A 79 -2.31 12.05 -20.94
N ASN A 80 -2.69 13.28 -20.59
CA ASN A 80 -3.47 13.54 -19.38
C ASN A 80 -4.71 14.38 -19.69
N ALA A 81 -5.76 14.17 -18.92
CA ALA A 81 -6.99 14.96 -18.95
C ALA A 81 -7.39 15.30 -17.51
N SER A 82 -7.69 16.56 -17.23
CA SER A 82 -8.10 17.00 -15.89
C SER A 82 -9.36 17.85 -15.96
N ILE A 83 -10.21 17.74 -14.93
CA ILE A 83 -11.46 18.52 -14.85
C ILE A 83 -11.16 20.00 -14.56
N ASP A 84 -10.00 20.28 -13.97
CA ASP A 84 -9.59 21.62 -13.53
C ASP A 84 -8.79 22.41 -14.57
N LYS A 85 -8.41 21.77 -15.70
CA LYS A 85 -7.69 22.41 -16.79
C LYS A 85 -8.21 21.95 -18.14
N MET A 86 -8.97 22.82 -18.78
CA MET A 86 -8.84 23.01 -20.22
C MET A 86 -7.40 23.54 -20.42
N CYS A 87 -6.45 22.63 -20.65
CA CYS A 87 -5.04 22.98 -20.85
C CYS A 87 -4.90 23.76 -22.17
N ASP A 88 -5.06 25.07 -22.13
CA ASP A 88 -4.26 25.96 -22.98
C ASP A 88 -2.87 26.01 -22.35
N ASP A 89 -1.96 25.16 -22.83
CA ASP A 89 -0.53 25.45 -22.92
C ASP A 89 0.18 24.38 -23.77
N THR A 90 0.15 24.62 -25.08
CA THR A 90 1.27 24.48 -26.05
C THR A 90 2.07 23.16 -26.17
N ILE A 91 1.71 22.04 -25.52
CA ILE A 91 2.28 20.71 -25.86
C ILE A 91 1.16 19.67 -26.08
N CYS A 92 0.15 20.07 -26.85
CA CYS A 92 -0.72 19.13 -27.55
C CYS A 92 -0.58 19.42 -29.03
N GLN A 93 0.47 18.88 -29.67
CA GLN A 93 0.49 18.80 -31.12
C GLN A 93 -0.75 18.00 -31.55
N LYS A 94 -1.64 18.72 -32.26
CA LYS A 94 -2.89 18.24 -32.84
C LYS A 94 -2.80 16.79 -33.30
N SER A 95 -3.69 15.95 -32.81
CA SER A 95 -4.17 14.77 -33.51
C SER A 95 -5.65 14.58 -33.17
N PRO A 96 -6.57 14.66 -34.15
CA PRO A 96 -7.98 14.45 -33.90
C PRO A 96 -8.21 12.94 -33.86
N ILE A 97 -8.27 12.35 -32.67
CA ILE A 97 -8.74 10.97 -32.53
C ILE A 97 -10.16 11.03 -31.96
N PRO A 98 -11.18 10.61 -32.73
CA PRO A 98 -12.55 10.59 -32.26
C PRO A 98 -12.73 9.42 -31.28
N SER A 99 -13.65 9.61 -30.32
CA SER A 99 -14.22 8.60 -29.41
C SER A 99 -13.27 7.99 -28.37
N LEU A 100 -13.30 8.58 -27.16
CA LEU A 100 -12.89 7.93 -25.92
C LEU A 100 -13.98 6.90 -25.55
N HIS A 101 -13.71 5.61 -25.78
CA HIS A 101 -14.50 4.53 -25.19
C HIS A 101 -13.95 4.23 -23.79
N ILE A 102 -14.70 4.61 -22.76
CA ILE A 102 -14.45 4.17 -21.39
C ILE A 102 -14.99 2.74 -21.29
N VAL A 103 -14.11 1.76 -21.22
CA VAL A 103 -14.48 0.41 -20.78
C VAL A 103 -14.37 0.40 -19.26
N MET A 104 -15.51 0.27 -18.58
CA MET A 104 -15.59 -0.04 -17.15
C MET A 104 -15.21 -1.50 -16.90
#